data_AF-A0A952FWG1-F1
#
_entry.id   AF-A0A952FWG1-F1
#
_cell.length_a   1.000
_cell.length_b   1.000
_cell.length_c   1.000
_cell.angle_alpha   90.00
_cell.angle_beta   90.00
_cell.angle_gamma   90.00
#
_symmetry.space_group_name_H-M   'P 1'
#
loop_
_entity.id
_entity.type
_entity.pdbx_description
1 polymer ?
#
loop_
_entity_poly.entity_id
_entity_poly.type
_entity_poly.pdbx_seq_one_letter_code
_entity_poly.pdbx_strand_id
1 'polypeptide(L)' 'EWSLELWGRNLTDVTYYQVAFAAPFQSGSYDAFLGTPRTVGLTLRVHY' A
#
# COMPACT_ATOMS: atom_id res chain seq x y z
N GLU A 1 26.01 1.56 -17.19
CA GLU A 1 24.63 1.74 -17.73
C GLU A 1 23.72 2.36 -16.66
N TRP A 2 22.73 3.19 -17.00
CA TRP A 2 21.81 3.76 -16.01
C TRP A 2 20.34 3.62 -16.45
N SER A 3 19.42 3.55 -15.48
CA SER A 3 17.98 3.44 -15.72
C SER A 3 17.16 4.29 -14.74
N LEU A 4 16.01 4.77 -15.20
CA LEU A 4 15.06 5.59 -14.44
C LEU A 4 13.67 4.98 -14.55
N GLU A 5 12.99 4.80 -13.42
CA GLU A 5 11.66 4.19 -13.34
C GLU A 5 10.71 5.08 -12.54
N LEU A 6 9.54 5.36 -13.11
CA LEU A 6 8.43 6.03 -12.42
C LEU A 6 7.40 4.97 -12.05
N TRP A 7 6.93 4.99 -10.81
CA TRP A 7 5.94 4.04 -10.32
C TRP A 7 4.88 4.71 -9.45
N GLY A 8 3.73 4.05 -9.33
CA GLY A 8 2.67 4.47 -8.44
C GLY A 8 1.80 3.30 -8.00
N ARG A 9 1.24 3.40 -6.79
CA ARG A 9 0.34 2.44 -6.17
C ARG A 9 -0.92 3.16 -5.69
N ASN A 10 -2.07 2.54 -5.89
CA ASN A 10 -3.38 3.09 -5.50
C ASN A 10 -3.66 4.46 -6.13
N LEU A 11 -3.46 4.61 -7.45
CA LEU A 11 -3.59 5.89 -8.16
C LEU A 11 -5.01 6.48 -8.09
N THR A 12 -6.03 5.64 -7.94
CA THR A 12 -7.44 6.01 -7.77
C THR A 12 -7.82 6.29 -6.31
N ASP A 13 -6.88 6.11 -5.37
CA ASP A 13 -7.05 6.44 -3.95
C ASP A 13 -8.20 5.72 -3.27
N VAL A 14 -8.41 4.48 -3.69
CA VAL A 14 -9.42 3.63 -3.09
C VAL A 14 -8.91 3.23 -1.71
N THR A 15 -9.74 3.45 -0.69
CA THR A 15 -9.48 2.89 0.63
C THR A 15 -9.89 1.43 0.63
N TYR A 16 -8.93 0.55 0.92
CA TYR A 16 -9.16 -0.89 0.99
C TYR A 16 -8.51 -1.48 2.24
N TYR A 17 -9.06 -2.58 2.72
CA TYR A 17 -8.52 -3.34 3.83
C TYR A 17 -7.43 -4.29 3.31
N GLN A 18 -6.25 -4.26 3.92
CA GLN A 18 -5.19 -5.22 3.62
C GLN A 18 -5.44 -6.54 4.35
N VAL A 19 -5.81 -6.46 5.63
CA VAL A 19 -6.18 -7.61 6.46
C VAL A 19 -7.27 -7.16 7.41
N ALA A 20 -8.36 -7.92 7.49
CA ALA A 20 -9.41 -7.73 8.50
C ALA A 20 -9.41 -8.93 9.46
N PHE A 21 -9.64 -8.67 10.74
CA PHE A 21 -9.68 -9.69 11.80
C PHE A 21 -10.74 -9.37 12.85
N ALA A 22 -11.20 -10.38 13.57
CA ALA A 22 -12.20 -10.19 14.62
C ALA A 22 -11.59 -9.44 15.82
N ALA A 23 -12.29 -8.43 16.30
CA ALA A 23 -11.88 -7.69 17.48
C ALA A 23 -11.98 -8.61 18.73
N PRO A 24 -10.93 -8.70 19.55
CA PRO A 24 -10.92 -9.60 20.70
C PRO A 24 -11.99 -9.19 21.71
N PHE A 25 -12.74 -10.19 22.21
CA PHE A 25 -13.83 -10.03 23.18
C PHE A 25 -14.99 -9.12 22.74
N GLN A 26 -15.07 -8.75 21.46
CA GLN A 26 -16.13 -7.91 20.91
C GLN A 26 -16.82 -8.65 19.76
N SER A 27 -17.81 -9.48 20.08
CA SER A 27 -18.57 -10.24 19.09
C SER A 27 -19.25 -9.31 18.08
N GLY A 28 -18.98 -9.53 16.79
CA GLY A 28 -19.53 -8.72 15.70
C GLY A 28 -18.69 -7.47 15.34
N SER A 29 -17.61 -7.19 16.07
CA SER A 29 -16.66 -6.14 15.73
C SER A 29 -15.47 -6.71 14.96
N TYR A 30 -14.99 -5.95 13.97
CA TYR A 30 -13.86 -6.31 13.14
C TYR A 30 -12.89 -5.14 13.04
N ASP A 31 -11.62 -5.42 13.27
CA ASP A 31 -10.53 -4.48 13.07
C ASP A 31 -9.85 -4.78 11.73
N ALA A 32 -9.18 -3.78 11.14
CA ALA A 32 -8.47 -3.97 9.90
C ALA A 32 -7.19 -3.13 9.80
N PHE A 33 -6.15 -3.72 9.23
CA PHE A 33 -5.02 -2.97 8.71
C PHE A 33 -5.39 -2.41 7.34
N LEU A 34 -5.42 -1.08 7.20
CA LEU A 34 -5.68 -0.43 5.92
C LEU A 34 -4.50 -0.62 4.97
N GLY A 35 -4.80 -0.82 3.69
CA GLY A 35 -3.79 -0.80 2.64
C GLY A 35 -3.14 0.57 2.50
N THR A 36 -1.95 0.61 1.91
CA THR A 36 -1.24 1.88 1.70
C THR A 36 -2.07 2.85 0.87
N PRO A 37 -2.11 4.14 1.26
CA PRO A 37 -2.81 5.19 0.50
C PRO A 37 -2.13 5.42 -0.86
N ARG A 38 -2.69 6.30 -1.69
CA ARG A 38 -2.07 6.71 -2.96
C ARG A 38 -0.60 7.07 -2.76
N THR A 39 0.28 6.31 -3.39
CA THR A 39 1.74 6.46 -3.26
C THR A 39 2.35 6.54 -4.64
N VAL A 40 3.27 7.48 -4.85
CA VAL A 40 4.03 7.65 -6.09
C VAL A 40 5.51 7.67 -5.77
N GLY A 41 6.34 7.20 -6.70
CA GLY A 41 7.78 7.14 -6.51
C GLY A 41 8.57 7.10 -7.80
N LEU A 42 9.87 7.32 -7.65
CA LEU A 42 10.84 7.35 -8.72
C LEU A 42 12.08 6.59 -8.25
N THR A 43 12.58 5.69 -9.10
CA THR A 43 13.79 4.90 -8.83
C THR A 43 14.83 5.21 -9.89
N LEU A 44 16.04 5.60 -9.45
CA LEU A 44 17.22 5.74 -10.31
C LEU A 44 18.18 4.58 -10.02
N ARG A 45 18.63 3.89 -11.06
CA ARG A 45 19.63 2.81 -10.98
C ARG A 45 20.84 3.16 -11.83
N VAL A 46 22.04 3.02 -11.26
CA VAL A 46 23.32 3.25 -11.95
C VAL A 46 24.17 1.99 -11.80
N HIS A 47 24.58 1.43 -12.93
CA HIS A 47 25.51 0.32 -13.05
C HIS A 47 26.85 0.86 -13.56
N TYR A 48 27.90 0.64 -12.78
CA TYR A 48 29.29 0.94 -13.12
C TYR A 48 29.99 -0.30 -13.65
#